data_AF-A0A174HET6-F1
#
_entry.id   AF-A0A174HET6-F1
#
_cell.length_a   1.000
_cell.length_b   1.000
_cell.length_c   1.000
_cell.angle_alpha   90.00
_cell.angle_beta   90.00
_cell.angle_gamma   90.00
#
_symmetry.space_group_name_H-M   'P 1'
#
loop_
_entity.id
_entity.type
_entity.pdbx_description
1 polymer ?
#
loop_
_entity_poly.entity_id
_entity_poly.type
_entity_poly.pdbx_seq_one_letter_code
_entity_poly.pdbx_strand_id
1 'polypeptide(L)' 'MTRLGQMLMDEGMELKETDSIKKLMKNMNWTIDQAMNALEVPEDKREKYRKAIIPDN' A
#
# COMPACT_ATOMS: atom_id res chain seq x y z
N MET A 1 12.23 21.43 6.48
CA MET A 1 10.89 20.89 6.16
C MET A 1 10.05 20.92 7.42
N THR A 2 8.82 21.43 7.37
CA THR A 2 7.92 21.45 8.54
C THR A 2 7.33 20.06 8.78
N ARG A 3 7.01 19.72 10.04
CA ARG A 3 6.40 18.43 10.43
C ARG A 3 5.12 18.11 9.64
N LEU A 4 4.35 19.14 9.28
CA LEU A 4 3.15 19.04 8.43
C LEU A 4 3.47 18.64 6.98
N GLY A 5 4.55 19.17 6.39
CA GLY A 5 4.95 18.84 5.02
C GLY A 5 5.38 17.38 4.87
N GLN A 6 6.02 16.82 5.90
CA GLN A 6 6.41 15.41 5.94
C GLN A 6 5.17 14.50 5.99
N MET A 7 4.23 14.79 6.90
CA MET A 7 3.00 13.99 7.06
C MET A 7 2.16 13.93 5.78
N LEU A 8 2.02 15.05 5.07
CA LEU A 8 1.26 15.10 3.81
C LEU A 8 1.95 14.34 2.67
N MET A 9 3.29 14.34 2.62
CA MET A 9 4.04 13.54 1.65
C MET A 9 3.92 12.04 1.94
N ASP A 10 4.00 11.67 3.22
CA ASP A 10 3.88 10.29 3.66
C ASP A 10 2.48 9.75 3.35
N GLU A 11 1.40 10.48 3.71
CA GLU A 11 0.02 10.09 3.37
C GLU A 11 -0.21 9.99 1.85
N GLY A 12 0.29 10.95 1.08
CA GLY A 12 0.16 10.95 -0.38
C GLY A 12 0.90 9.79 -1.05
N MET A 13 2.02 9.35 -0.48
CA MET A 13 2.78 8.19 -0.95
C MET A 13 2.05 6.89 -0.61
N GLU A 14 1.54 6.75 0.60
CA GLU A 14 0.82 5.55 1.05
C GLU A 14 -0.49 5.31 0.27
N LEU A 15 -1.19 6.37 -0.10
CA LEU A 15 -2.38 6.28 -0.96
C LEU A 15 -2.04 5.71 -2.36
N LYS A 16 -0.91 6.13 -2.94
CA LYS A 16 -0.46 5.63 -4.26
C LYS A 16 -0.02 4.16 -4.20
N GLU A 17 0.67 3.75 -3.14
CA GLU A 17 1.06 2.35 -2.93
C GLU A 17 -0.17 1.47 -2.79
N THR A 18 -1.14 1.88 -1.97
CA THR A 18 -2.42 1.14 -1.78
C THR A 18 -3.18 0.97 -3.09
N ASP A 19 -3.30 2.03 -3.90
CA ASP A 19 -3.98 1.97 -5.19
C ASP A 19 -3.25 1.07 -6.20
N SER A 20 -1.92 1.11 -6.20
CA SER A 20 -1.08 0.27 -7.06
C SER A 20 -1.23 -1.22 -6.70
N ILE A 21 -1.25 -1.56 -5.41
CA ILE A 21 -1.50 -2.93 -4.94
C ILE A 21 -2.88 -3.40 -5.42
N LYS A 22 -3.93 -2.58 -5.23
CA LYS A 22 -5.30 -2.91 -5.68
C LYS A 22 -5.39 -3.13 -7.20
N LYS A 23 -4.71 -2.29 -8.00
CA LYS A 23 -4.66 -2.44 -9.46
C LYS A 23 -3.96 -3.73 -9.88
N LEU A 24 -2.84 -4.09 -9.26
CA LEU A 24 -2.15 -5.34 -9.55
C LEU A 24 -3.02 -6.55 -9.21
N MET A 25 -3.69 -6.52 -8.05
CA MET A 25 -4.63 -7.58 -7.67
C MET A 25 -5.74 -7.76 -8.70
N LYS A 26 -6.35 -6.67 -9.18
CA LYS A 26 -7.45 -6.71 -10.15
C LYS A 26 -7.00 -7.10 -11.56
N ASN A 27 -5.90 -6.52 -12.04
CA ASN A 27 -5.48 -6.67 -13.44
C ASN A 27 -4.72 -7.96 -13.69
N MET A 28 -3.92 -8.41 -12.73
CA MET A 28 -3.09 -9.61 -12.83
C MET A 28 -3.70 -10.81 -12.10
N ASN A 29 -4.85 -10.62 -11.45
CA ASN A 29 -5.47 -11.60 -10.56
C ASN A 29 -4.52 -12.09 -9.46
N TRP A 30 -3.66 -11.18 -8.99
CA TRP A 30 -2.65 -11.45 -7.98
C TRP A 30 -3.23 -11.35 -6.57
N THR A 31 -2.66 -12.14 -5.67
CA THR A 31 -2.88 -11.97 -4.22
C THR A 31 -2.24 -10.67 -3.74
N ILE A 32 -2.70 -10.17 -2.59
CA ILE A 32 -2.11 -8.98 -1.96
C ILE A 32 -0.60 -9.16 -1.71
N ASP A 33 -0.16 -10.37 -1.37
CA ASP A 33 1.24 -10.67 -1.12
C ASP A 33 2.09 -10.65 -2.39
N GLN A 34 1.56 -11.17 -3.49
CA GLN A 34 2.22 -11.06 -4.80
C GLN A 34 2.35 -9.61 -5.25
N ALA A 35 1.28 -8.82 -5.09
CA ALA A 35 1.29 -7.40 -5.42
C ALA A 35 2.28 -6.60 -4.54
N MET A 36 2.33 -6.88 -3.23
CA MET A 36 3.29 -6.24 -2.31
C MET A 36 4.74 -6.66 -2.58
N ASN A 37 4.97 -7.92 -2.94
CA ASN A 37 6.30 -8.39 -3.35
C ASN A 37 6.75 -7.71 -4.65
N ALA A 38 5.86 -7.56 -5.64
CA ALA A 38 6.17 -6.91 -6.91
C ALA A 38 6.45 -5.41 -6.78
N LEU A 39 5.85 -4.76 -5.77
CA LEU A 39 6.08 -3.36 -5.43
C LEU A 39 7.18 -3.17 -4.38
N GLU A 40 7.88 -4.24 -4.01
CA GLU A 40 8.97 -4.24 -3.02
C GLU A 40 8.56 -3.57 -1.69
N VAL A 41 7.30 -3.76 -1.28
CA VAL A 41 6.76 -3.15 -0.06
C VAL A 41 7.50 -3.72 1.16
N PRO A 42 8.08 -2.85 2.01
CA PRO A 42 8.75 -3.25 3.25
C PRO A 42 7.83 -4.05 4.19
N GLU A 43 8.34 -5.11 4.82
CA GLU A 43 7.53 -6.00 5.66
C GLU A 43 6.82 -5.29 6.81
N ASP A 44 7.46 -4.27 7.40
CA ASP A 44 6.91 -3.42 8.46
C ASP A 44 5.64 -2.65 8.02
N LYS A 45 5.51 -2.35 6.73
CA LYS A 45 4.34 -1.66 6.17
C LYS A 45 3.29 -2.62 5.60
N ARG A 46 3.63 -3.88 5.34
CA ARG A 46 2.72 -4.85 4.71
C ARG A 46 1.44 -5.06 5.51
N GLU A 47 1.54 -5.15 6.83
CA GLU A 47 0.36 -5.35 7.68
C GLU A 47 -0.62 -4.16 7.59
N LYS A 48 -0.09 -2.94 7.54
CA LYS A 48 -0.89 -1.72 7.35
C LYS A 48 -1.65 -1.77 6.03
N TYR A 49 -0.97 -2.13 4.93
CA TYR A 49 -1.61 -2.25 3.62
C TYR A 49 -2.62 -3.40 3.55
N ARG A 50 -2.32 -4.54 4.18
CA ARG A 50 -3.28 -5.66 4.27
C ARG A 50 -4.59 -5.23 4.93
N LYS A 51 -4.53 -4.58 6.08
CA LYS A 51 -5.72 -4.06 6.79
C LYS A 51 -6.46 -2.98 6.00
N ALA A 52 -5.73 -2.12 5.28
CA ALA A 52 -6.32 -1.05 4.46
C ALA A 52 -7.03 -1.56 3.19
N ILE A 53 -6.61 -2.71 2.66
CA ILE A 53 -7.11 -3.27 1.39
C ILE A 53 -8.15 -4.37 1.64
N ILE A 54 -7.90 -5.23 2.63
CA ILE A 54 -8.79 -6.31 3.06
C ILE A 54 -9.31 -5.89 4.44
N PRO A 55 -10.44 -5.17 4.52
CA PRO A 55 -11.06 -4.90 5.81
C PRO A 55 -11.53 -6.24 6.41
N ASP A 56 -11.11 -6.53 7.65
CA ASP A 56 -11.70 -7.62 8.44
C ASP A 56 -13.22 -7.39 8.52
N ASN A 57 -13.98 -8.43 8.21
CA ASN A 57 -15.44 -8.41 8.12
C ASN A 57 -16.11 -8.53 9.49
#